data_AF-C5KZB9-F1
#
_entry.id   AF-C5KZB9-F1
#
_cell.length_a   1.000
_cell.length_b   1.000
_cell.length_c   1.000
_cell.angle_alpha   90.00
_cell.angle_beta   90.00
_cell.angle_gamma   90.00
#
_symmetry.space_group_name_H-M   'P 1'
#
loop_
_entity.id
_entity.type
_entity.pdbx_description
1 polymer ?
#
loop_
_entity_poly.entity_id
_entity_poly.type
_entity_poly.pdbx_seq_one_letter_code
_entity_poly.pdbx_strand_id
1 'polypeptide(L)'
;MVSNTIKDDLINRGLWNNAKYWSKFGEMLDIGLPVEDSYQMAKEYMDTLNNKESSRRHHAKRVPGKADDKKSNIEDEEVGECPVCGKTGIPLIDLQRHVNDCLQ
;
A
#
# COMPACT_ATOMS: atom_id res chain seq x y z
N MET A 1 -17.70 15.04 -9.37
CA MET A 1 -18.11 13.64 -9.57
C MET A 1 -17.10 12.99 -10.50
N VAL A 2 -16.62 11.79 -10.17
CA VAL A 2 -15.68 11.03 -11.02
C VAL A 2 -16.44 10.50 -12.23
N SER A 3 -15.92 10.70 -13.45
CA SER A 3 -16.57 10.23 -14.68
C SER A 3 -16.65 8.70 -14.71
N ASN A 4 -17.68 8.13 -15.35
CA ASN A 4 -17.84 6.68 -15.49
C ASN A 4 -16.60 6.03 -16.14
N THR A 5 -16.00 6.69 -17.12
CA THR A 5 -14.76 6.23 -17.77
C THR A 5 -13.59 6.07 -16.79
N ILE A 6 -13.46 6.99 -15.81
CA ILE A 6 -12.40 6.92 -14.79
C ILE A 6 -12.70 5.79 -13.81
N LYS A 7 -13.96 5.63 -13.42
CA LYS A 7 -14.40 4.53 -12.55
C LYS A 7 -14.09 3.16 -13.16
N ASP A 8 -14.43 2.96 -14.44
CA ASP A 8 -14.17 1.70 -15.14
C ASP A 8 -12.66 1.40 -15.24
N ASP A 9 -11.80 2.39 -15.53
CA ASP A 9 -10.34 2.20 -15.54
C ASP A 9 -9.81 1.80 -14.15
N LEU A 10 -10.29 2.46 -13.08
CA LEU A 10 -9.88 2.14 -11.71
C LEU A 10 -10.31 0.74 -11.29
N ILE A 11 -11.48 0.28 -11.72
CA ILE A 11 -11.95 -1.09 -11.45
C ILE A 11 -11.08 -2.09 -12.21
N ASN A 12 -10.84 -1.87 -13.51
CA ASN A 12 -10.00 -2.75 -14.34
C ASN A 12 -8.56 -2.88 -13.81
N ARG A 13 -8.04 -1.81 -13.18
CA ARG A 13 -6.71 -1.81 -12.55
C ARG A 13 -6.70 -2.28 -11.10
N GLY A 14 -7.85 -2.61 -10.51
CA GLY A 14 -7.96 -2.97 -9.10
C GLY A 14 -7.67 -1.81 -8.12
N LEU A 15 -7.67 -0.57 -8.61
CA LEU A 15 -7.41 0.63 -7.82
C LEU A 15 -8.68 1.19 -7.15
N TRP A 16 -9.86 0.82 -7.64
CA TRP A 16 -11.14 1.30 -7.12
C TRP A 16 -11.36 0.99 -5.63
N ASN A 17 -10.86 -0.14 -5.13
CA ASN A 17 -10.94 -0.51 -3.71
C ASN A 17 -9.59 -0.34 -3.00
N ASN A 18 -8.63 0.37 -3.59
CA ASN A 18 -7.28 0.50 -3.07
C ASN A 18 -7.17 1.75 -2.18
N ALA A 19 -6.99 1.55 -0.88
CA ALA A 19 -6.89 2.64 0.10
C ALA A 19 -5.71 3.59 -0.17
N LYS A 20 -4.57 3.09 -0.66
CA LYS A 20 -3.39 3.91 -0.96
C LYS A 20 -3.65 4.84 -2.15
N TYR A 21 -4.34 4.34 -3.17
CA TYR A 21 -4.77 5.15 -4.31
C TYR A 21 -5.69 6.29 -3.84
N TRP A 22 -6.74 5.98 -3.06
CA TRP A 22 -7.70 6.98 -2.59
C TRP A 22 -7.10 7.99 -1.62
N SER A 23 -6.16 7.56 -0.78
CA SER A 23 -5.39 8.48 0.06
C SER A 23 -4.64 9.49 -0.79
N LYS A 24 -3.93 9.03 -1.83
CA LYS A 24 -3.15 9.92 -2.70
C LYS A 24 -4.04 10.83 -3.53
N PHE A 25 -5.14 10.28 -4.06
CA PHE A 25 -6.14 11.04 -4.80
C PHE A 25 -6.78 12.13 -3.93
N GLY A 26 -7.09 11.82 -2.66
CA GLY A 26 -7.59 12.78 -1.69
C GLY A 26 -6.61 13.93 -1.41
N GLU A 27 -5.32 13.63 -1.24
CA GLU A 27 -4.29 14.67 -1.08
C GLU A 27 -4.25 15.63 -2.28
N MET A 28 -4.37 15.11 -3.51
CA MET A 28 -4.35 15.93 -4.73
C MET A 28 -5.58 16.83 -4.84
N LEU A 29 -6.74 16.33 -4.44
CA LEU A 29 -7.96 17.15 -4.38
C LEU A 29 -7.87 18.23 -3.29
N ASP A 30 -7.24 17.94 -2.16
CA ASP A 30 -7.08 18.88 -1.04
C ASP A 30 -6.22 20.11 -1.43
N ILE A 31 -5.19 19.91 -2.25
CA ILE A 31 -4.39 21.01 -2.83
C ILE A 31 -5.09 21.74 -3.99
N GLY A 32 -6.34 21.37 -4.30
CA GLY A 32 -7.17 22.04 -5.31
C GLY A 32 -6.89 21.61 -6.75
N LEU A 33 -6.26 20.45 -6.98
CA LEU A 33 -6.05 19.96 -8.33
C LEU A 33 -7.37 19.52 -8.99
N PRO A 34 -7.48 19.65 -10.33
CA PRO A 34 -8.56 19.06 -11.09
C PRO A 34 -8.67 17.54 -10.84
N VAL A 35 -9.88 17.01 -10.98
CA VAL A 35 -10.15 15.57 -10.79
C VAL A 35 -9.33 14.69 -11.74
N GLU A 36 -9.15 15.13 -12.99
CA GLU A 36 -8.38 14.38 -14.01
C GLU A 36 -6.88 14.34 -13.67
N ASP A 37 -6.29 15.48 -13.27
CA ASP A 37 -4.90 15.56 -12.85
C ASP A 37 -4.65 14.76 -11.57
N SER A 38 -5.57 14.87 -10.60
CA SER A 38 -5.52 14.10 -9.35
C SER A 38 -5.56 12.59 -9.60
N TYR A 39 -6.41 12.16 -10.53
CA TYR A 39 -6.51 10.75 -10.96
C TYR A 39 -5.21 10.29 -11.61
N GLN A 40 -4.65 11.06 -12.55
CA GLN A 40 -3.42 10.71 -13.24
C GLN A 40 -2.23 10.61 -12.28
N MET A 41 -2.08 11.59 -11.37
CA MET A 41 -1.00 11.57 -10.37
C MET A 41 -1.14 10.43 -9.36
N ALA A 42 -2.34 10.15 -8.86
CA ALA A 42 -2.58 9.03 -7.95
C ALA A 42 -2.32 7.68 -8.63
N LYS A 43 -2.63 7.57 -9.92
CA LYS A 43 -2.35 6.38 -10.74
C LYS A 43 -0.85 6.17 -10.96
N GLU A 44 -0.11 7.22 -11.31
CA GLU A 44 1.35 7.16 -11.45
C GLU A 44 2.03 6.83 -10.11
N TYR A 45 1.55 7.38 -9.01
CA TYR A 45 2.03 7.03 -7.68
C TYR A 45 1.89 5.52 -7.40
N MET A 46 0.73 4.93 -7.70
CA MET A 46 0.54 3.48 -7.56
C MET A 46 1.46 2.67 -8.48
N ASP A 47 1.69 3.12 -9.72
CA ASP A 47 2.60 2.47 -10.66
C ASP A 47 4.05 2.50 -10.14
N THR A 48 4.50 3.63 -9.58
CA THR A 48 5.84 3.73 -8.97
C THR A 48 6.00 2.87 -7.71
N LEU A 49 4.94 2.69 -6.92
CA LEU A 49 4.95 1.78 -5.77
C LEU A 49 5.12 0.34 -6.24
N ASN A 50 4.31 -0.09 -7.21
CA ASN A 50 4.37 -1.44 -7.79
C ASN A 50 5.70 -1.70 -8.52
N ASN A 51 6.28 -0.69 -9.18
CA ASN A 51 7.57 -0.79 -9.86
C ASN A 51 8.74 -0.84 -8.87
N LYS A 52 8.73 -0.01 -7.80
CA LYS A 52 9.73 -0.11 -6.72
C LYS A 52 9.72 -1.48 -6.05
N GLU A 53 8.55 -2.09 -5.90
CA GLU A 53 8.41 -3.45 -5.38
C GLU A 53 8.99 -4.51 -6.34
N SER A 54 8.91 -4.26 -7.66
CA SER A 54 9.49 -5.13 -8.69
C SER A 54 11.00 -4.94 -8.82
N SER A 55 11.51 -3.71 -8.65
CA SER A 55 12.92 -3.37 -8.73
C SER A 55 13.73 -3.95 -7.55
N ARG A 56 13.11 -4.09 -6.36
CA ARG A 56 13.71 -4.80 -5.22
C ARG A 56 13.91 -6.30 -5.47
N ARG A 57 13.14 -6.92 -6.37
CA ARG A 57 13.25 -8.36 -6.66
C ARG A 57 14.34 -8.70 -7.68
N HIS A 58 14.85 -7.71 -8.43
CA HIS A 58 15.82 -7.94 -9.52
C HIS A 58 17.27 -7.55 -9.20
N HIS A 59 17.57 -6.90 -8.08
CA HIS A 59 18.96 -6.54 -7.72
C HIS A 59 19.67 -7.63 -6.89
N ALA A 60 19.60 -8.87 -7.33
CA ALA A 60 20.47 -9.96 -6.84
C ALA A 60 21.49 -10.34 -7.92
N LYS A 61 22.47 -9.47 -8.21
CA LYS A 61 23.75 -9.85 -8.85
C LYS A 61 24.82 -8.75 -8.72
N ARG A 62 25.67 -8.96 -7.72
CA ARG A 62 27.12 -8.65 -7.57
C ARG A 62 27.62 -7.22 -7.79
N VAL A 63 28.05 -6.61 -6.68
CA VAL A 63 29.26 -5.76 -6.62
C VAL A 63 30.09 -6.17 -5.38
N PRO A 64 31.41 -6.38 -5.51
CA PRO A 64 32.27 -6.81 -4.41
C PRO A 64 32.84 -5.61 -3.63
N GLY A 65 32.76 -5.68 -2.30
CA GLY A 65 33.77 -5.11 -1.40
C GLY A 65 33.51 -3.70 -0.86
N LYS A 66 33.04 -3.66 0.39
CA LYS A 66 33.73 -3.12 1.59
C LYS A 66 32.78 -2.32 2.50
N ALA A 67 32.61 -2.89 3.70
CA ALA A 67 32.49 -2.25 5.03
C ALA A 67 31.33 -1.23 5.22
N ASP A 68 30.43 -1.29 6.20
CA ASP A 68 30.46 -1.90 7.53
C ASP A 68 29.01 -2.27 7.96
N ASP A 69 28.92 -3.37 8.70
CA ASP A 69 27.97 -3.75 9.75
C ASP A 69 26.66 -2.96 9.92
N LYS A 70 25.49 -3.58 9.64
CA LYS A 70 24.74 -4.33 10.68
C LYS A 70 23.49 -5.00 10.09
N LYS A 71 23.44 -6.30 10.36
CA LYS A 71 22.43 -7.32 10.06
C LYS A 71 21.07 -7.06 10.71
N SER A 72 20.00 -7.16 9.93
CA SER A 72 18.75 -7.83 10.36
C SER A 72 17.88 -8.13 9.14
N ASN A 73 18.06 -9.34 8.61
CA ASN A 73 17.11 -10.03 7.76
C ASN A 73 15.94 -10.41 8.68
N ILE A 74 14.83 -9.67 8.61
CA ILE A 74 13.58 -10.05 9.25
C ILE A 74 12.58 -10.07 8.10
N GLU A 75 12.12 -11.27 7.76
CA GLU A 75 10.90 -11.46 6.99
C GLU A 75 9.81 -10.75 7.80
N ASP A 76 9.36 -9.60 7.31
CA ASP A 76 8.28 -8.79 7.89
C ASP A 76 7.01 -9.68 7.90
N GLU A 77 6.83 -10.47 8.96
CA GLU A 77 5.53 -11.04 9.29
C GLU A 77 4.60 -9.86 9.52
N GLU A 78 3.75 -9.57 8.53
CA GLU A 78 2.78 -8.49 8.64
C GLU A 78 1.85 -8.77 9.83
N VAL A 79 2.06 -8.00 10.91
CA VAL A 79 1.24 -7.99 12.12
C VAL A 79 0.37 -6.73 12.12
N GLY A 80 -0.86 -6.85 12.60
CA GLY A 80 -1.79 -5.74 12.77
C GLY A 80 -2.28 -5.56 14.21
N GLU A 81 -3.16 -4.58 14.38
CA GLU A 81 -3.74 -4.16 15.66
C GLU A 81 -5.25 -4.40 15.67
N CYS A 82 -5.76 -4.92 16.79
CA CYS A 82 -7.19 -5.10 16.99
C CYS A 82 -7.87 -3.76 17.34
N PRO A 83 -8.82 -3.27 16.52
CA PRO A 83 -9.52 -2.01 16.80
C PRO A 83 -10.49 -2.09 17.98
N VAL A 84 -10.81 -3.29 18.47
CA VAL A 84 -11.80 -3.50 19.53
C VAL A 84 -11.16 -3.41 20.92
N CYS A 85 -10.02 -4.08 21.09
CA CYS A 85 -9.30 -4.12 22.37
C CYS A 85 -7.96 -3.37 22.35
N GLY A 86 -7.54 -2.84 21.19
CA GLY A 86 -6.27 -2.12 21.01
C GLY A 86 -5.02 -3.02 21.03
N LYS A 87 -5.19 -4.34 20.92
CA LYS A 87 -4.07 -5.28 21.03
C LYS A 87 -3.25 -5.31 19.73
N THR A 88 -1.97 -4.97 19.83
CA THR A 88 -1.01 -4.92 18.72
C THR A 88 -0.21 -6.21 18.58
N GLY A 89 0.48 -6.38 17.45
CA GLY A 89 1.38 -7.51 17.21
C GLY A 89 0.66 -8.81 16.88
N ILE A 90 -0.58 -8.74 16.40
CA ILE A 90 -1.37 -9.90 16.01
C ILE A 90 -1.08 -10.18 14.53
N PRO A 91 -0.61 -11.39 14.15
CA PRO A 91 -0.43 -11.74 12.74
C PRO A 91 -1.68 -11.42 11.93
N LEU A 92 -1.57 -10.80 10.76
CA LEU A 92 -2.73 -10.41 9.96
C LEU A 92 -3.69 -11.58 9.68
N ILE A 93 -3.15 -12.79 9.54
CA ILE A 93 -3.94 -14.03 9.36
C ILE A 93 -4.86 -14.33 10.55
N ASP A 94 -4.44 -13.97 11.76
CA ASP A 94 -5.15 -14.23 13.00
C ASP A 94 -5.91 -12.99 13.49
N LEU A 95 -5.60 -11.81 12.95
CA LEU A 95 -6.24 -10.55 13.30
C LEU A 95 -7.75 -10.60 13.02
N GLN A 96 -8.16 -11.10 11.85
CA GLN A 96 -9.59 -11.20 11.52
C GLN A 96 -10.34 -12.15 12.47
N ARG A 97 -9.71 -13.25 12.90
CA ARG A 97 -10.30 -14.17 13.90
C ARG A 97 -10.39 -13.51 15.26
N HIS A 98 -9.33 -12.83 15.69
CA HIS A 98 -9.28 -12.15 16.98
C HIS A 98 -10.29 -11.00 17.08
N VAL A 99 -10.46 -10.21 16.01
CA VAL A 99 -11.46 -9.13 15.97
C VAL A 99 -12.87 -9.70 16.10
N ASN A 100 -13.17 -10.83 15.47
CA ASN A 100 -14.47 -11.49 15.64
C ASN A 100 -14.70 -12.01 17.06
N ASP A 101 -13.67 -12.54 17.72
CA ASP A 101 -13.74 -12.99 19.11
C ASP A 101 -13.93 -11.82 20.10
N CYS A 102 -13.27 -10.69 19.86
CA CYS A 102 -13.42 -9.49 20.69
C CYS A 102 -14.75 -8.76 20.52
N LEU A 103 -15.48 -9.01 19.42
CA LEU A 103 -16.79 -8.40 19.16
C LEU A 103 -17.96 -9.16 19.82
N GLN A 104 -17.74 -10.39 20.29
CA GLN A 104 -18.73 -11.18 21.01
C GLN A 104 -18.65 -10.93 22.52
#